data_AF-A0A7W0JN80-F1
#
_entry.id   AF-A0A7W0JN80-F1
#
_cell.length_a   1.000
_cell.length_b   1.000
_cell.length_c   1.000
_cell.angle_alpha   90.00
_cell.angle_beta   90.00
_cell.angle_gamma   90.00
#
_symmetry.space_group_name_H-M   'P 1'
#
loop_
_entity.id
_entity.type
_entity.pdbx_description
1 polymer ?
#
loop_
_entity_poly.entity_id
_entity_poly.type
_entity_poly.pdbx_seq_one_letter_code
_entity_poly.pdbx_strand_id
1 'polypeptide(L)'
;MPADLVDRIVSLSKRRGFVYPSSEIYGGQRSAWDYGPLGVELKENIKRQWWRAMVTSREDIVGLDSSVLLAREVWVASGHVNAFVDPLTECQSCHKRFRADHLEEAYAEKHGKAPENGLADIACPYCGTRGAFTEPKMFNGLL
;
A
#
# COMPACT_ATOMS: atom_id res chain seq x y z
N MET A 1 27.48 -2.55 5.32
CA MET A 1 26.98 -2.56 3.92
C MET A 1 26.67 -1.12 3.55
N PRO A 2 26.97 -0.65 2.31
CA PRO A 2 26.53 0.66 1.88
C PRO A 2 25.00 0.73 2.05
N ALA A 3 24.50 1.82 2.62
CA ALA A 3 23.05 2.02 2.73
C ALA A 3 22.44 1.84 1.34
N ASP A 4 21.37 1.05 1.28
CA ASP A 4 20.64 0.82 0.04
C ASP A 4 20.25 2.17 -0.59
N LEU A 5 20.15 2.23 -1.92
CA LEU A 5 19.84 3.49 -2.61
C LEU A 5 18.52 4.08 -2.07
N VAL A 6 17.54 3.23 -1.78
CA VAL A 6 16.25 3.66 -1.23
C VAL A 6 16.45 4.25 0.17
N ASP A 7 17.22 3.60 1.05
CA ASP A 7 17.51 4.10 2.39
C ASP A 7 18.18 5.48 2.36
N ARG A 8 19.10 5.69 1.40
CA ARG A 8 19.76 6.98 1.20
C ARG A 8 18.76 8.07 0.79
N ILE A 9 17.83 7.75 -0.10
CA ILE A 9 16.77 8.67 -0.55
C ILE A 9 15.82 8.99 0.61
N VAL A 10 15.35 7.98 1.35
CA VAL A 10 14.48 8.16 2.53
C VAL A 10 15.15 9.06 3.56
N SER A 11 16.42 8.82 3.86
CA SER A 11 17.21 9.65 4.79
C SER A 11 17.36 11.10 4.30
N LEU A 12 17.55 11.32 3.00
CA LEU A 12 17.61 12.67 2.43
C LEU A 12 16.26 13.37 2.51
N SER A 13 15.18 12.70 2.11
CA SER A 13 13.81 13.24 2.14
C SER A 13 13.41 13.70 3.54
N LYS A 14 13.72 12.90 4.55
CA LYS A 14 13.48 13.27 5.95
C LYS A 14 14.32 14.47 6.37
N ARG A 15 15.63 14.46 6.13
CA ARG A 15 16.55 15.55 6.53
C ARG A 15 16.28 16.87 5.82
N ARG A 16 15.74 16.83 4.61
CA ARG A 16 15.48 18.04 3.79
C ARG A 16 14.03 18.52 3.87
N GLY A 17 13.18 17.87 4.66
CA GLY A 17 11.79 18.29 4.85
C GLY A 17 10.91 18.07 3.64
N PHE A 18 11.07 16.93 2.99
CA PHE A 18 10.11 16.44 1.98
C PHE A 18 8.99 15.64 2.63
N VAL A 19 9.31 14.55 3.32
CA VAL A 19 8.30 13.63 3.87
C VAL A 19 8.77 13.09 5.21
N TYR A 20 7.83 12.97 6.15
CA TYR A 20 8.02 12.41 7.49
C TYR A 20 7.03 11.27 7.74
N PRO A 21 7.39 10.23 8.52
CA PRO A 21 6.41 9.29 9.07
C PRO A 21 5.37 10.06 9.90
N SER A 22 4.09 9.84 9.63
CA SER A 22 3.05 10.56 10.38
C SER A 22 3.05 10.10 11.83
N SER A 23 2.82 11.04 12.76
CA SER A 23 2.83 10.78 14.22
C SER A 23 4.16 10.20 14.73
N GLU A 24 5.29 10.60 14.13
CA GLU A 24 6.63 10.05 14.43
C GLU A 24 6.96 10.05 15.93
N ILE A 25 6.67 11.14 16.66
CA ILE A 25 6.98 11.26 18.10
C ILE A 25 6.17 10.30 18.99
N TYR A 26 5.14 9.66 18.44
CA TYR A 26 4.28 8.68 19.13
C TYR A 26 4.51 7.25 18.62
N GLY A 27 5.60 6.99 17.90
CA GLY A 27 5.93 5.67 17.37
C GLY A 27 5.52 5.45 15.91
N GLY A 28 4.93 6.46 15.28
CA GLY A 28 4.57 6.46 13.86
C GLY A 28 3.31 5.65 13.54
N GLN A 29 2.54 6.13 12.57
CA GLN A 29 1.43 5.37 12.01
C GLN A 29 1.87 4.69 10.70
N ARG A 30 1.69 3.36 10.61
CA ARG A 30 1.99 2.65 9.35
C ARG A 30 1.11 3.18 8.23
N SER A 31 1.68 3.27 7.05
CA SER A 31 1.00 3.70 5.83
C SER A 31 0.49 5.15 5.86
N ALA A 32 0.99 5.99 6.76
CA ALA A 32 0.65 7.41 6.83
C ALA A 32 1.93 8.27 6.89
N TRP A 33 1.92 9.38 6.15
CA TRP A 33 3.06 10.29 6.03
C TRP A 33 2.62 11.75 5.96
N ASP A 34 3.44 12.61 6.54
CA ASP A 34 3.24 14.07 6.54
C ASP A 34 4.25 14.72 5.58
N TYR A 35 3.76 15.62 4.72
CA TYR A 35 4.63 16.38 3.81
C TYR A 35 5.21 17.61 4.52
N GLY A 36 6.55 17.71 4.51
CA GLY A 36 7.27 18.88 5.02
C GLY A 36 7.26 20.07 4.05
N PRO A 37 7.96 21.17 4.37
CA PRO A 37 7.91 22.39 3.57
C PRO A 37 8.26 22.19 2.08
N LEU A 38 9.36 21.49 1.78
CA LEU A 38 9.73 21.20 0.39
C LEU A 38 8.84 20.14 -0.25
N GLY A 39 8.28 19.23 0.57
CA GLY A 39 7.38 18.20 0.11
C GLY A 39 6.03 18.74 -0.35
N VAL A 40 5.47 19.70 0.40
CA VAL A 40 4.23 20.38 0.02
C VAL A 40 4.42 21.14 -1.29
N GLU A 41 5.50 21.91 -1.43
CA GLU A 41 5.80 22.63 -2.68
C GLU A 41 5.97 21.68 -3.87
N LEU A 42 6.72 20.58 -3.69
CA LEU A 42 6.88 19.58 -4.73
C LEU A 42 5.54 18.94 -5.12
N LYS A 43 4.75 18.52 -4.13
CA LYS A 43 3.44 17.90 -4.34
C LYS A 43 2.49 18.84 -5.09
N GLU A 44 2.39 20.10 -4.67
CA GLU A 44 1.52 21.09 -5.32
C GLU A 44 2.03 21.45 -6.72
N ASN A 45 3.34 21.53 -6.95
CA ASN A 45 3.89 21.69 -8.29
C ASN A 45 3.50 20.54 -9.22
N ILE A 46 3.61 19.29 -8.77
CA ILE A 46 3.20 18.12 -9.55
C ILE A 46 1.70 18.18 -9.86
N LYS A 47 0.85 18.44 -8.86
CA LYS A 47 -0.61 18.57 -9.06
C LYS A 47 -0.96 19.66 -10.07
N ARG A 48 -0.34 20.84 -9.98
CA ARG A 48 -0.55 21.95 -10.91
C ARG A 48 -0.13 21.59 -12.34
N GLN A 49 1.02 20.95 -12.51
CA GLN A 49 1.50 20.53 -13.83
C GLN A 49 0.59 19.46 -14.44
N TRP A 50 0.16 18.48 -13.65
CA TRP A 50 -0.80 17.46 -14.09
C TRP A 50 -2.14 18.09 -14.49
N TRP A 51 -2.70 18.97 -13.67
CA TRP A 51 -3.96 19.65 -13.96
C TRP A 51 -3.89 20.47 -15.24
N ARG A 52 -2.78 21.20 -15.42
CA ARG A 52 -2.54 21.94 -16.66
C ARG A 52 -2.51 21.00 -17.87
N ALA A 53 -1.72 19.93 -17.81
CA ALA A 53 -1.51 19.03 -18.94
C ALA A 53 -2.77 18.23 -19.30
N MET A 54 -3.50 17.74 -18.30
CA MET A 54 -4.64 16.84 -18.50
C MET A 54 -5.96 17.57 -18.60
N VAL A 55 -6.17 18.66 -17.87
CA VAL A 55 -7.48 19.31 -17.80
C VAL A 55 -7.47 20.58 -18.65
N THR A 56 -6.68 21.59 -18.30
CA THR A 56 -6.82 22.91 -18.95
C THR A 56 -6.25 22.99 -20.37
N SER A 57 -5.35 22.08 -20.74
CA SER A 57 -4.74 22.06 -22.09
C SER A 57 -5.45 21.12 -23.06
N ARG A 58 -6.54 20.46 -22.62
CA ARG A 58 -7.30 19.50 -23.41
C ARG A 58 -8.75 19.93 -23.47
N GLU A 59 -9.38 19.74 -24.63
CA GLU A 59 -10.79 20.11 -24.84
C GLU A 59 -11.76 18.99 -24.41
N ASP A 60 -11.23 17.78 -24.16
CA ASP A 60 -12.01 16.57 -23.90
C ASP A 60 -12.03 16.13 -22.42
N ILE A 61 -11.49 16.93 -21.52
CA ILE A 61 -11.43 16.62 -20.08
C ILE A 61 -11.92 17.82 -19.28
N VAL A 62 -12.85 17.57 -18.35
CA VAL A 62 -13.44 18.58 -17.46
C VAL A 62 -13.01 18.38 -16.02
N GLY A 63 -12.74 19.48 -15.33
CA GLY A 63 -12.44 19.47 -13.90
C GLY A 63 -13.68 19.23 -13.06
N LEU A 64 -13.57 18.39 -12.03
CA LEU A 64 -14.61 18.10 -11.04
C LEU A 64 -13.96 17.94 -9.67
N ASP A 65 -14.64 18.40 -8.62
CA ASP A 65 -14.29 18.15 -7.22
C ASP A 65 -15.49 17.51 -6.52
N SER A 66 -15.28 16.35 -5.88
CA SER A 66 -16.34 15.50 -5.33
C SER A 66 -16.10 15.19 -3.86
N SER A 67 -17.16 14.80 -3.14
CA SER A 67 -17.04 14.45 -1.72
C SER A 67 -16.31 13.11 -1.53
N VAL A 68 -15.48 13.04 -0.49
CA VAL A 68 -14.82 11.79 -0.08
C VAL A 68 -15.84 10.82 0.55
N LEU A 69 -16.82 11.35 1.27
CA LEU A 69 -17.91 10.56 1.85
C LEU A 69 -19.02 10.40 0.81
N LEU A 70 -19.35 9.15 0.50
CA LEU A 70 -20.38 8.78 -0.48
C LEU A 70 -21.44 7.88 0.16
N ALA A 71 -22.66 7.92 -0.39
CA ALA A 71 -23.72 7.00 0.00
C ALA A 71 -23.34 5.55 -0.31
N ARG A 72 -23.78 4.59 0.53
CA ARG A 72 -23.41 3.18 0.42
C ARG A 72 -23.76 2.59 -0.96
N GLU A 73 -24.87 3.03 -1.53
CA GLU A 73 -25.41 2.59 -2.81
C GLU A 73 -24.41 2.80 -3.94
N VAL A 74 -23.57 3.85 -3.88
CA VAL A 74 -22.52 4.10 -4.88
C VAL A 74 -21.44 3.00 -4.85
N TRP A 75 -21.05 2.56 -3.65
CA TRP A 75 -20.06 1.48 -3.48
C TRP A 75 -20.62 0.12 -3.86
N VAL A 76 -21.92 -0.10 -3.66
CA VAL A 76 -22.61 -1.32 -4.11
C VAL A 76 -22.70 -1.34 -5.63
N ALA A 77 -23.18 -0.25 -6.24
CA ALA A 77 -23.37 -0.15 -7.68
C ALA A 77 -22.04 -0.24 -8.45
N SER A 78 -20.96 0.32 -7.90
CA SER A 78 -19.61 0.19 -8.47
C SER A 78 -18.93 -1.15 -8.20
N GLY A 79 -19.51 -2.01 -7.35
CA GLY A 79 -19.00 -3.34 -7.03
C GLY A 79 -17.91 -3.39 -5.95
N HIS A 80 -17.45 -2.25 -5.44
CA HIS A 80 -16.37 -2.18 -4.43
C HIS A 80 -16.68 -2.97 -3.16
N VAL A 81 -17.96 -3.06 -2.75
CA VAL A 81 -18.37 -3.83 -1.57
C VAL A 81 -18.00 -5.31 -1.67
N ASN A 82 -17.95 -5.88 -2.88
CA ASN A 82 -17.65 -7.30 -3.08
C ASN A 82 -16.27 -7.54 -3.70
N ALA A 83 -15.80 -6.63 -4.56
CA ALA A 83 -14.61 -6.84 -5.38
C ALA A 83 -13.34 -6.15 -4.84
N PHE A 84 -13.46 -5.15 -3.97
CA PHE A 84 -12.30 -4.46 -3.39
C PHE A 84 -11.78 -5.21 -2.16
N VAL A 85 -11.33 -6.45 -2.37
CA VAL A 85 -10.98 -7.40 -1.32
C VAL A 85 -9.58 -7.99 -1.54
N ASP A 86 -8.81 -8.11 -0.47
CA ASP A 86 -7.51 -8.77 -0.45
C ASP A 86 -7.60 -10.11 0.31
N PRO A 87 -6.90 -11.18 -0.14
CA PRO A 87 -6.88 -12.45 0.57
C PRO A 87 -5.95 -12.37 1.80
N LEU A 88 -6.52 -12.29 3.01
CA LEU A 88 -5.75 -12.26 4.25
C LEU A 88 -5.64 -13.63 4.91
N THR A 89 -4.44 -13.98 5.34
CA THR A 89 -4.14 -15.17 6.15
C THR A 89 -3.43 -14.78 7.44
N GLU A 90 -3.57 -15.59 8.49
CA GLU A 90 -2.90 -15.41 9.77
C GLU A 90 -1.93 -16.57 10.05
N CYS A 91 -0.71 -16.26 10.48
CA CYS A 91 0.20 -17.28 10.99
C CYS A 91 -0.25 -17.74 12.38
N GLN A 92 -0.63 -19.01 12.53
CA GLN A 92 -1.12 -19.59 13.78
C GLN A 92 -0.08 -19.65 14.90
N SER A 93 1.20 -19.41 14.58
CA SER A 93 2.29 -19.42 15.56
C SER A 93 2.61 -18.05 16.15
N CYS A 94 2.58 -16.98 15.32
CA CYS A 94 2.90 -15.62 15.78
C CYS A 94 1.72 -14.63 15.67
N HIS A 95 0.56 -15.09 15.22
CA HIS A 95 -0.69 -14.33 15.05
C HIS A 95 -0.57 -13.08 14.18
N LYS A 96 0.48 -12.99 13.36
CA LYS A 96 0.62 -11.92 12.37
C LYS A 96 -0.20 -12.25 11.13
N ARG A 97 -0.84 -11.21 10.60
CA ARG A 97 -1.64 -11.28 9.39
C ARG A 97 -0.81 -10.84 8.18
N PHE A 98 -1.05 -11.53 7.08
CA PHE A 98 -0.36 -11.34 5.82
C PHE A 98 -1.35 -11.40 4.68
N ARG A 99 -1.00 -10.73 3.59
CA ARG A 99 -1.63 -10.93 2.29
C ARG A 99 -1.12 -12.23 1.67
N ALA A 100 -2.02 -13.17 1.40
CA ALA A 100 -1.67 -14.52 0.96
C ALA A 100 -1.01 -14.50 -0.41
N ASP A 101 -1.53 -13.68 -1.33
CA ASP A 101 -0.95 -13.40 -2.64
C ASP A 101 0.49 -12.87 -2.54
N HIS A 102 0.76 -11.90 -1.66
CA HIS A 102 2.13 -11.40 -1.47
C HIS A 102 3.10 -12.47 -0.95
N LEU A 103 2.62 -13.42 -0.13
CA LEU A 103 3.47 -14.53 0.34
C LEU A 103 3.83 -15.47 -0.81
N GLU A 104 2.85 -15.79 -1.67
CA GLU A 104 3.04 -16.65 -2.84
C GLU A 104 3.93 -15.98 -3.89
N GLU A 105 3.74 -14.68 -4.15
CA GLU A 105 4.59 -13.87 -5.03
C GLU A 105 6.04 -13.85 -4.54
N ALA A 106 6.27 -13.57 -3.25
CA ALA A 106 7.62 -13.55 -2.68
C ALA A 106 8.29 -14.95 -2.72
N TYR A 107 7.51 -16.02 -2.58
CA TYR A 107 8.01 -17.38 -2.77
C TYR A 107 8.42 -17.61 -4.23
N ALA A 108 7.56 -17.21 -5.18
CA ALA A 108 7.80 -17.36 -6.61
C ALA A 108 9.02 -16.58 -7.08
N GLU A 109 9.22 -15.35 -6.60
CA GLU A 109 10.42 -14.55 -6.89
C GLU A 109 11.69 -15.24 -6.39
N LYS A 110 11.64 -15.87 -5.20
CA LYS A 110 12.80 -16.53 -4.61
C LYS A 110 13.11 -17.88 -5.24
N HIS A 111 12.11 -18.60 -5.75
CA HIS A 111 12.25 -20.00 -6.18
C HIS A 111 12.04 -20.20 -7.68
N GLY A 112 11.67 -19.15 -8.42
CA GLY A 112 11.42 -19.17 -9.85
C GLY A 112 10.14 -19.91 -10.25
N LYS A 113 9.33 -20.34 -9.28
CA LYS A 113 8.05 -21.05 -9.50
C LYS A 113 7.07 -20.78 -8.37
N ALA A 114 5.78 -20.82 -8.69
CA ALA A 114 4.71 -20.75 -7.69
C ALA A 114 4.80 -21.95 -6.72
N PRO A 115 4.36 -21.79 -5.46
CA PRO A 115 4.28 -22.89 -4.51
C PRO A 115 3.24 -23.92 -4.98
N GLU A 116 3.62 -25.20 -5.02
CA GLU A 116 2.76 -26.29 -5.53
C GLU A 116 1.59 -26.56 -4.59
N ASN A 117 1.80 -26.42 -3.27
CA ASN A 117 0.78 -26.60 -2.24
C ASN A 117 0.31 -25.26 -1.62
N GLY A 118 0.51 -24.13 -2.31
CA GLY A 118 0.15 -22.81 -1.81
C GLY A 118 0.87 -22.44 -0.51
N LEU A 119 0.14 -21.86 0.45
CA LEU A 119 0.68 -21.42 1.74
C LEU A 119 1.34 -22.52 2.60
N ALA A 120 1.07 -23.80 2.31
CA ALA A 120 1.67 -24.91 3.05
C ALA A 120 3.21 -24.99 2.87
N ASP A 121 3.70 -24.62 1.69
CA ASP A 121 5.13 -24.65 1.35
C ASP A 121 5.89 -23.42 1.85
N ILE A 122 5.17 -22.41 2.33
CA ILE A 122 5.72 -21.10 2.66
C ILE A 122 6.07 -21.03 4.15
N ALA A 123 7.28 -20.55 4.44
CA ALA A 123 7.69 -20.20 5.80
C ALA A 123 7.21 -18.80 6.15
N CYS A 124 6.66 -18.63 7.35
CA CYS A 124 6.31 -17.31 7.86
C CYS A 124 7.54 -16.39 7.85
N PRO A 125 7.48 -15.22 7.19
CA PRO A 125 8.63 -14.32 7.08
C PRO A 125 9.03 -13.70 8.42
N TYR A 126 8.16 -13.78 9.44
CA TYR A 126 8.42 -13.22 10.76
C TYR A 126 8.98 -14.22 11.77
N CYS A 127 8.46 -15.45 11.80
CA CYS A 127 8.83 -16.46 12.81
C CYS A 127 9.42 -17.75 12.24
N GLY A 128 9.42 -17.93 10.92
CA GLY A 128 9.98 -19.11 10.26
C GLY A 128 9.08 -20.36 10.26
N THR A 129 7.99 -20.38 11.03
CA THR A 129 7.03 -21.50 11.06
C THR A 129 6.47 -21.76 9.65
N ARG A 130 6.51 -23.02 9.20
CA ARG A 130 6.01 -23.45 7.87
C ARG A 130 4.63 -24.08 7.97
N GLY A 131 3.80 -23.81 6.97
CA GLY A 131 2.50 -24.44 6.80
C GLY A 131 1.46 -24.19 7.90
N ALA A 132 1.75 -23.31 8.86
CA ALA A 132 0.85 -22.94 9.95
C ALA A 132 0.13 -21.62 9.66
N PHE A 133 -0.51 -21.54 8.49
CA PHE A 133 -1.32 -20.40 8.07
C PHE A 133 -2.80 -20.77 8.09
N THR A 134 -3.67 -19.84 8.46
CA THR A 134 -5.12 -20.04 8.32
C THR A 134 -5.52 -20.02 6.85
N GLU A 135 -6.68 -20.60 6.52
CA GLU A 135 -7.27 -20.40 5.20
C GLU A 135 -7.43 -18.90 4.90
N PRO A 136 -7.04 -18.43 3.71
CA PRO A 136 -7.22 -17.04 3.31
C PRO A 136 -8.69 -16.64 3.34
N LYS A 137 -8.98 -15.48 3.94
CA LYS A 137 -10.31 -14.86 3.92
C LYS A 137 -10.24 -13.55 3.16
N MET A 138 -11.23 -13.32 2.31
CA MET A 138 -11.35 -12.06 1.56
C MET A 138 -11.71 -10.93 2.51
N PHE A 139 -10.80 -9.97 2.67
CA PHE A 139 -10.97 -8.80 3.52
C PHE A 139 -11.16 -7.56 2.66
N ASN A 140 -12.28 -6.85 2.85
CA ASN A 140 -12.56 -5.64 2.08
C ASN A 140 -11.67 -4.48 2.53
N GLY A 141 -11.03 -3.80 1.58
CA GLY A 141 -10.11 -2.69 1.85
C GLY A 141 -10.77 -1.33 2.05
N LEU A 142 -12.10 -1.23 1.92
CA LEU A 142 -12.84 -0.01 2.25
C LEU A 142 -12.77 0.27 3.76
N LEU A 143 -12.63 1.55 4.11
CA LEU A 143 -12.66 2.05 5.50
C LEU A 143 -14.10 2.29 5.98
#